data_AF-A0A0M0LCL5-F1
#
_entry.id   AF-A0A0M0LCL5-F1
#
_cell.length_a   1.000
_cell.length_b   1.000
_cell.length_c   1.000
_cell.angle_alpha   90.00
_cell.angle_beta   90.00
_cell.angle_gamma   90.00
#
_symmetry.space_group_name_H-M   'P 1'
#
loop_
_entity.id
_entity.type
_entity.pdbx_description
1 polymer ?
#
loop_
_entity_poly.entity_id
_entity_poly.type
_entity_poly.pdbx_seq_one_letter_code
_entity_poly.pdbx_strand_id
1 'polypeptide(L)'
;MIAYHQEDENIVCKCNGFGKVLSEFSIGEGVEDCQVDINDHIWVSYFDEGIFSEDPRSQAGIVAFDVAGNVVYDRYGKLVVDEIVPPIDDCYALNVTGDEVWLYYYSDFPVVKLKNHQLETIWKNIDIEPSAVHAFAVGTDHLIFCTNKGPLLHYSLTNNKLEQCVPTDKNGKALQVERYVCRGPIIYLHTLQGIYTYKLT
;
A
#
# COMPACT_ATOMS: atom_id res chain seq x y z
N MET A 1 15.26 11.91 3.25
CA MET A 1 15.18 11.18 4.54
C MET A 1 14.94 9.72 4.22
N ILE A 2 15.50 8.77 4.98
CA ILE A 2 15.15 7.35 4.80
C ILE A 2 14.34 6.97 6.04
N ALA A 3 13.12 6.48 5.85
CA ALA A 3 12.31 5.89 6.91
C ALA A 3 12.04 4.43 6.53
N TYR A 4 12.14 3.53 7.49
CA TYR A 4 11.76 2.13 7.32
C TYR A 4 11.01 1.64 8.55
N HIS A 5 10.08 0.71 8.33
CA HIS A 5 9.40 -0.03 9.39
C HIS A 5 10.26 -1.21 9.83
N GLN A 6 10.47 -1.34 11.14
CA GLN A 6 11.07 -2.53 11.74
C GLN A 6 9.95 -3.42 12.28
N GLU A 7 9.61 -4.45 11.51
CA GLU A 7 8.44 -5.32 11.72
C GLU A 7 8.40 -5.94 13.13
N ASP A 8 9.53 -6.44 13.64
CA ASP A 8 9.58 -7.10 14.95
C ASP A 8 9.24 -6.18 16.14
N GLU A 9 9.41 -4.86 15.96
CA GLU A 9 9.23 -3.86 17.03
C GLU A 9 8.07 -2.90 16.75
N ASN A 10 7.45 -2.96 15.57
CA ASN A 10 6.40 -2.05 15.12
C ASN A 10 6.79 -0.57 15.28
N ILE A 11 8.04 -0.24 14.92
CA ILE A 11 8.59 1.12 14.96
C ILE A 11 8.98 1.61 13.57
N VAL A 12 8.88 2.92 13.37
CA VAL A 12 9.46 3.58 12.20
C VAL A 12 10.80 4.19 12.60
N CYS A 13 11.86 3.77 11.92
CA CYS A 13 13.21 4.26 12.11
C CYS A 13 13.56 5.30 11.05
N LYS A 14 13.84 6.54 11.48
CA LYS A 14 14.35 7.60 10.62
C LYS A 14 15.86 7.54 10.58
N CYS A 15 16.43 7.47 9.38
CA CYS A 15 17.87 7.37 9.17
C CYS A 15 18.42 8.51 8.31
N ASN A 16 19.70 8.82 8.53
CA ASN A 16 20.47 9.63 7.57
C ASN A 16 20.89 8.78 6.36
N GLY A 17 21.50 9.42 5.35
CA GLY A 17 21.97 8.73 4.13
C GLY A 17 23.08 7.69 4.34
N PHE A 18 23.61 7.56 5.56
CA PHE A 18 24.58 6.54 5.94
C PHE A 18 23.94 5.39 6.73
N GLY A 19 22.61 5.38 6.87
CA GLY A 19 21.88 4.35 7.63
C GLY A 19 21.95 4.51 9.15
N LYS A 20 22.45 5.64 9.67
CA LYS A 20 22.41 5.90 11.11
C LYS A 20 21.00 6.33 11.51
N VAL A 21 20.39 5.62 12.46
CA VAL A 21 19.11 6.00 13.08
C VAL A 21 19.28 7.34 13.81
N LEU A 22 18.40 8.27 13.49
CA LEU A 22 18.32 9.62 14.05
C LEU A 22 17.21 9.72 15.10
N SER A 23 16.09 9.02 14.87
CA SER A 23 14.95 8.93 15.77
C SER A 23 14.08 7.73 15.39
N GLU A 24 13.27 7.28 16.34
CA GLU A 24 12.30 6.20 16.16
C GLU A 24 11.01 6.51 16.94
N PHE A 25 9.90 5.97 16.47
CA PHE A 25 8.63 6.02 17.19
C PHE A 25 7.77 4.79 16.85
N SER A 26 6.95 4.36 17.81
CA SER A 26 6.03 3.24 17.62
C SER A 26 4.81 3.66 16.82
N ILE A 27 4.45 2.81 15.85
CA ILE A 27 3.27 2.97 14.99
C ILE A 27 2.12 2.02 15.35
N GLY A 28 2.20 1.34 16.50
CA GLY A 28 1.18 0.38 16.94
C GLY A 28 1.34 -0.99 16.28
N GLU A 29 0.65 -1.99 16.82
CA GLU A 29 0.72 -3.37 16.32
C GLU A 29 -0.17 -3.56 15.08
N GLY A 30 0.01 -4.69 14.39
CA GLY A 30 -0.83 -5.06 13.26
C GLY A 30 -0.59 -4.24 11.99
N VAL A 31 0.65 -3.77 11.78
CA VAL A 31 1.05 -2.99 10.61
C VAL A 31 1.11 -3.89 9.38
N GLU A 32 0.43 -3.49 8.31
CA GLU A 32 0.42 -4.21 7.03
C GLU A 32 1.43 -3.62 6.05
N ASP A 33 1.44 -2.30 5.85
CA ASP A 33 2.44 -1.60 5.04
C ASP A 33 2.68 -0.17 5.56
N CYS A 34 3.82 0.41 5.18
CA CYS A 34 4.09 1.82 5.41
C CYS A 34 4.79 2.49 4.23
N GLN A 35 4.33 3.67 3.84
CA GLN A 35 4.93 4.44 2.74
C GLN A 35 4.93 5.93 3.03
N VAL A 36 5.86 6.65 2.40
CA VAL A 36 6.09 8.09 2.64
C VAL A 36 5.60 8.91 1.45
N ASP A 37 4.83 9.96 1.72
CA ASP A 37 4.34 10.90 0.71
C ASP A 37 5.35 12.02 0.40
N ILE A 38 4.98 12.97 -0.46
CA ILE A 38 5.87 14.08 -0.86
C ILE A 38 6.15 15.10 0.26
N ASN A 39 5.36 15.09 1.33
CA ASN A 39 5.48 15.99 2.48
C ASN A 39 6.18 15.33 3.67
N ASP A 40 6.84 14.19 3.44
CA ASP A 40 7.44 13.33 4.47
C ASP A 40 6.42 12.80 5.50
N HIS A 41 5.12 12.71 5.16
CA HIS A 41 4.16 12.00 6.01
C HIS A 41 4.32 10.49 5.80
N ILE A 42 4.35 9.75 6.91
CA ILE A 42 4.47 8.30 6.96
C ILE A 42 3.06 7.75 7.10
N TRP A 43 2.52 7.23 6.00
CA TRP A 43 1.25 6.52 5.95
C TRP A 43 1.46 5.09 6.39
N VAL A 44 0.62 4.61 7.29
CA VAL A 44 0.67 3.26 7.85
C VAL A 44 -0.70 2.64 7.71
N SER A 45 -0.78 1.53 6.99
CA SER A 45 -1.98 0.68 6.91
C SER A 45 -1.87 -0.48 7.89
N TYR A 46 -3.02 -0.99 8.33
CA TYR A 46 -3.10 -2.07 9.31
C TYR A 46 -3.90 -3.25 8.76
N PHE A 47 -3.56 -4.45 9.22
CA PHE A 47 -4.35 -5.66 9.03
C PHE A 47 -5.27 -5.90 10.25
N ASP A 48 -6.06 -6.96 10.21
CA ASP A 48 -7.16 -7.21 11.15
C ASP A 48 -6.75 -7.14 12.63
N GLU A 49 -5.61 -7.72 13.03
CA GLU A 49 -5.13 -7.66 14.42
C GLU A 49 -4.88 -6.22 14.90
N GLY A 50 -4.37 -5.35 14.03
CA GLY A 50 -4.17 -3.94 14.34
C GLY A 50 -5.50 -3.20 14.42
N ILE A 51 -6.37 -3.42 13.44
CA ILE A 51 -7.68 -2.76 13.31
C ILE A 51 -8.59 -3.10 14.50
N PHE A 52 -8.63 -4.35 14.92
CA PHE A 52 -9.47 -4.82 16.03
C PHE A 52 -8.77 -4.77 17.39
N SER A 53 -7.64 -4.08 17.49
CA SER A 53 -6.95 -3.83 18.76
C SER A 53 -7.58 -2.68 19.56
N GLU A 54 -7.05 -2.47 20.77
CA GLU A 54 -7.39 -1.34 21.64
C GLU A 54 -6.67 -0.03 21.24
N ASP A 55 -5.79 -0.05 20.23
CA ASP A 55 -5.07 1.15 19.79
C ASP A 55 -5.95 2.00 18.85
N PRO A 56 -6.37 3.21 19.25
CA PRO A 56 -7.23 4.04 18.41
C PRO A 56 -6.56 4.49 17.10
N ARG A 57 -5.23 4.41 16.99
CA ARG A 57 -4.50 4.82 15.79
C ARG A 57 -4.73 3.85 14.63
N SER A 58 -4.94 2.57 14.92
CA SER A 58 -5.07 1.51 13.91
C SER A 58 -6.52 1.15 13.58
N GLN A 59 -7.49 1.50 14.44
CA GLN A 59 -8.90 1.13 14.28
C GLN A 59 -9.56 1.62 12.98
N ALA A 60 -9.04 2.67 12.35
CA ALA A 60 -9.54 3.14 11.05
C ALA A 60 -8.90 2.40 9.85
N GLY A 61 -7.95 1.49 10.10
CA GLY A 61 -7.18 0.73 9.10
C GLY A 61 -6.08 1.52 8.40
N ILE A 62 -6.06 2.86 8.53
CA ILE A 62 -5.05 3.74 7.95
C ILE A 62 -4.86 5.00 8.81
N VAL A 63 -3.60 5.39 9.01
CA VAL A 63 -3.20 6.63 9.69
C VAL A 63 -1.98 7.23 8.98
N ALA A 64 -1.75 8.53 9.13
CA ALA A 64 -0.48 9.13 8.75
C ALA A 64 0.16 9.89 9.90
N PHE A 65 1.49 9.79 10.00
CA PHE A 65 2.31 10.50 10.98
C PHE A 65 3.25 11.48 10.29
N ASP A 66 3.62 12.57 10.95
CA ASP A 66 4.80 13.33 10.57
C ASP A 66 6.09 12.60 11.00
N VAL A 67 7.23 13.16 10.61
CA VAL A 67 8.56 12.61 10.92
C VAL A 67 8.95 12.68 12.39
N ALA A 68 8.14 13.32 13.24
CA ALA A 68 8.29 13.36 14.68
C ALA A 68 7.35 12.37 15.39
N GLY A 69 6.50 11.65 14.65
CA GLY A 69 5.54 10.68 15.18
C GLY A 69 4.19 11.29 15.58
N ASN A 70 3.91 12.55 15.22
CA ASN A 70 2.59 13.15 15.46
C ASN A 70 1.62 12.72 14.37
N VAL A 71 0.38 12.41 14.74
CA VAL A 71 -0.69 12.10 13.78
C VAL A 71 -1.02 13.34 12.94
N VAL A 72 -0.96 13.21 11.62
CA VAL A 72 -1.34 14.24 10.64
C VAL A 72 -2.57 13.83 9.80
N TYR A 73 -3.00 12.58 9.89
CA TYR A 73 -4.24 12.07 9.32
C TYR A 73 -4.79 10.88 10.11
N ASP A 74 -6.05 10.96 10.53
CA ASP A 74 -6.80 9.90 11.26
C ASP A 74 -8.30 9.89 10.91
N ARG A 75 -8.71 10.64 9.90
CA ARG A 75 -10.13 10.90 9.61
C ARG A 75 -10.81 9.88 8.70
N TYR A 76 -10.15 8.76 8.37
CA TYR A 76 -10.74 7.75 7.48
C TYR A 76 -12.02 7.14 8.06
N GLY A 77 -12.03 6.86 9.37
CA GLY A 77 -13.22 6.34 10.07
C GLY A 77 -14.46 7.22 9.94
N LYS A 78 -14.31 8.54 9.70
CA LYS A 78 -15.45 9.42 9.42
C LYS A 78 -16.14 9.06 8.09
N LEU A 79 -15.38 8.67 7.07
CA LEU A 79 -15.93 8.25 5.78
C LEU A 79 -16.76 6.97 5.91
N VAL A 80 -16.38 6.10 6.87
CA VAL A 80 -17.12 4.87 7.20
C VAL A 80 -18.42 5.21 7.94
N VAL A 81 -18.36 6.07 8.96
CA VAL A 81 -19.55 6.52 9.72
C VAL A 81 -20.55 7.23 8.82
N ASP A 82 -20.07 8.00 7.85
CA ASP A 82 -20.90 8.71 6.88
C ASP A 82 -21.38 7.78 5.72
N GLU A 83 -21.11 6.47 5.78
CA GLU A 83 -21.47 5.44 4.80
C GLU A 83 -20.94 5.71 3.37
N ILE A 84 -19.83 6.46 3.25
CA ILE A 84 -19.22 6.83 1.97
C ILE A 84 -18.34 5.68 1.44
N VAL A 85 -17.60 5.04 2.34
CA VAL A 85 -16.73 3.87 2.07
C VAL A 85 -17.06 2.74 3.05
N PRO A 86 -16.87 1.46 2.66
CA PRO A 86 -16.91 0.37 3.62
C PRO A 86 -15.75 0.49 4.64
N PRO A 87 -15.90 -0.08 5.85
CA PRO A 87 -14.81 -0.16 6.81
C PRO A 87 -13.60 -0.89 6.21
N ILE A 88 -12.43 -0.62 6.77
CA ILE A 88 -11.24 -1.43 6.51
C ILE A 88 -11.22 -2.48 7.61
N ASP A 89 -11.39 -3.74 7.26
CA ASP A 89 -11.22 -4.89 8.16
C ASP A 89 -9.83 -5.53 8.00
N ASP A 90 -9.21 -5.40 6.82
CA ASP A 90 -7.83 -5.83 6.52
C ASP A 90 -7.29 -5.05 5.30
N CYS A 91 -6.19 -4.31 5.42
CA CYS A 91 -5.68 -3.45 4.35
C CYS A 91 -4.60 -4.11 3.47
N TYR A 92 -4.99 -5.08 2.65
CA TYR A 92 -4.08 -5.87 1.78
C TYR A 92 -3.03 -5.12 0.96
N ALA A 93 -3.27 -3.87 0.56
CA ALA A 93 -2.25 -3.11 -0.14
C ALA A 93 -2.40 -1.60 -0.01
N LEU A 94 -1.24 -0.95 0.15
CA LEU A 94 -1.05 0.48 0.17
C LEU A 94 -0.17 0.92 -1.02
N ASN A 95 -0.48 2.07 -1.62
CA ASN A 95 0.43 2.74 -2.54
C ASN A 95 0.34 4.26 -2.35
N VAL A 96 1.47 4.88 -1.99
CA VAL A 96 1.58 6.32 -1.75
C VAL A 96 2.51 6.94 -2.77
N THR A 97 2.00 7.93 -3.51
CA THR A 97 2.74 8.63 -4.56
C THR A 97 2.33 10.09 -4.64
N GLY A 98 3.30 11.01 -4.51
CA GLY A 98 3.00 12.44 -4.50
C GLY A 98 2.10 12.80 -3.31
N ASP A 99 0.91 13.32 -3.60
CA ASP A 99 -0.17 13.65 -2.66
C ASP A 99 -1.32 12.62 -2.68
N GLU A 100 -1.14 11.51 -3.38
CA GLU A 100 -2.14 10.46 -3.56
C GLU A 100 -1.83 9.23 -2.70
N VAL A 101 -2.88 8.69 -2.07
CA VAL A 101 -2.84 7.47 -1.26
C VAL A 101 -3.90 6.53 -1.80
N TRP A 102 -3.47 5.34 -2.21
CA TRP A 102 -4.33 4.32 -2.76
C TRP A 102 -4.38 3.13 -1.81
N LEU A 103 -5.58 2.62 -1.57
CA LEU A 103 -5.85 1.51 -0.67
C LEU A 103 -6.60 0.42 -1.42
N TYR A 104 -6.26 -0.84 -1.15
CA TYR A 104 -7.07 -2.00 -1.49
C TYR A 104 -7.23 -2.85 -0.23
N TYR A 105 -8.47 -3.19 0.14
CA TYR A 105 -8.75 -3.73 1.46
C TYR A 105 -10.01 -4.60 1.54
N TYR A 106 -10.08 -5.46 2.56
CA TYR A 106 -11.31 -6.18 2.92
C TYR A 106 -12.31 -5.26 3.62
N SER A 107 -13.47 -5.12 2.97
CA SER A 107 -14.76 -5.68 3.41
C SER A 107 -15.55 -6.01 2.13
N ASP A 108 -15.45 -5.11 1.13
CA ASP A 108 -16.05 -5.21 -0.21
C ASP A 108 -15.01 -5.17 -1.37
N PHE A 109 -13.71 -5.29 -1.05
CA PHE A 109 -12.60 -5.17 -1.99
C PHE A 109 -12.62 -3.90 -2.87
N PRO A 110 -12.82 -2.70 -2.28
CA PRO A 110 -12.69 -1.47 -3.05
C PRO A 110 -11.22 -1.15 -3.32
N VAL A 111 -10.97 -0.42 -4.39
CA VAL A 111 -9.82 0.47 -4.47
C VAL A 111 -10.28 1.87 -4.10
N VAL A 112 -9.63 2.48 -3.12
CA VAL A 112 -9.92 3.85 -2.68
C VAL A 112 -8.72 4.73 -2.97
N LYS A 113 -8.97 5.89 -3.59
CA LYS A 113 -7.98 6.93 -3.80
C LYS A 113 -8.29 8.13 -2.93
N LEU A 114 -7.35 8.48 -2.07
CA LEU A 114 -7.29 9.76 -1.40
C LEU A 114 -6.32 10.68 -2.14
N LYS A 115 -6.61 11.98 -2.15
CA LYS A 115 -5.73 13.03 -2.64
C LYS A 115 -5.79 14.24 -1.74
N ASN A 116 -4.62 14.77 -1.36
CA ASN A 116 -4.53 15.84 -0.36
C ASN A 116 -5.33 15.49 0.92
N HIS A 117 -5.21 14.25 1.37
CA HIS A 117 -5.86 13.70 2.55
C HIS A 117 -7.40 13.66 2.47
N GLN A 118 -8.00 13.85 1.28
CA GLN A 118 -9.44 13.83 1.05
C GLN A 118 -9.79 12.67 0.12
N LEU A 119 -10.98 12.10 0.27
CA LEU A 119 -11.47 11.11 -0.66
C LEU A 119 -11.62 11.72 -2.06
N GLU A 120 -11.01 11.11 -3.07
CA GLU A 120 -11.13 11.52 -4.47
C GLU A 120 -11.98 10.54 -5.28
N THR A 121 -11.72 9.24 -5.18
CA THR A 121 -12.43 8.23 -6.01
C THR A 121 -12.50 6.88 -5.30
N ILE A 122 -13.55 6.12 -5.59
CA ILE A 122 -13.75 4.75 -5.14
C ILE A 122 -14.08 3.89 -6.36
N TRP A 123 -13.36 2.79 -6.55
CA TRP A 123 -13.72 1.71 -7.45
C TRP A 123 -14.18 0.53 -6.60
N LYS A 124 -15.44 0.13 -6.75
CA LYS A 124 -16.09 -0.87 -5.89
C LYS A 124 -16.00 -2.27 -6.50
N ASN A 125 -16.02 -3.29 -5.66
CA ASN A 125 -16.16 -4.70 -6.03
C ASN A 125 -15.07 -5.18 -7.00
N ILE A 126 -13.81 -4.82 -6.72
CA ILE A 126 -12.66 -5.37 -7.44
C ILE A 126 -12.32 -6.69 -6.76
N ASP A 127 -13.15 -7.70 -7.04
CA ASP A 127 -13.07 -9.03 -6.45
C ASP A 127 -11.92 -9.82 -7.11
N ILE A 128 -10.73 -9.61 -6.55
CA ILE A 128 -9.53 -10.40 -6.79
C ILE A 128 -9.41 -11.31 -5.58
N GLU A 129 -9.07 -12.58 -5.79
CA GLU A 129 -8.89 -13.54 -4.68
C GLU A 129 -8.00 -12.91 -3.58
N PRO A 130 -8.56 -12.55 -2.40
CA PRO A 130 -7.98 -11.47 -1.57
C PRO A 130 -6.65 -11.84 -0.93
N SER A 131 -6.51 -13.11 -0.53
CA SER A 131 -5.29 -13.66 0.10
C SER A 131 -4.07 -13.68 -0.84
N ALA A 132 -4.26 -13.30 -2.10
CA ALA A 132 -3.19 -13.21 -3.06
C ALA A 132 -2.51 -11.84 -3.08
N VAL A 133 -3.19 -10.72 -2.81
CA VAL A 133 -2.64 -9.37 -3.06
C VAL A 133 -1.85 -8.86 -1.86
N HIS A 134 -0.64 -8.32 -2.10
CA HIS A 134 0.16 -7.63 -1.07
C HIS A 134 0.70 -6.26 -1.53
N ALA A 135 0.52 -5.90 -2.80
CA ALA A 135 0.94 -4.62 -3.36
C ALA A 135 0.22 -4.38 -4.69
N PHE A 136 0.12 -3.13 -5.12
CA PHE A 136 -0.24 -2.82 -6.50
C PHE A 136 0.47 -1.56 -6.98
N ALA A 137 0.70 -1.47 -8.30
CA ALA A 137 1.14 -0.25 -8.95
C ALA A 137 -0.02 0.45 -9.64
N VAL A 138 0.07 1.78 -9.71
CA VAL A 138 -0.98 2.68 -10.20
C VAL A 138 -0.53 3.30 -11.52
N GLY A 139 -1.25 2.98 -12.60
CA GLY A 139 -1.14 3.64 -13.91
C GLY A 139 -2.21 4.71 -14.09
N THR A 140 -2.26 5.32 -15.27
CA THR A 140 -3.22 6.41 -15.55
C THR A 140 -4.68 5.91 -15.53
N ASP A 141 -4.93 4.72 -16.07
CA ASP A 141 -6.26 4.13 -16.25
C ASP A 141 -6.32 2.64 -15.89
N HIS A 142 -5.27 2.13 -15.25
CA HIS A 142 -5.14 0.73 -14.89
C HIS A 142 -4.31 0.54 -13.62
N LEU A 143 -4.46 -0.62 -13.00
CA LEU A 143 -3.69 -1.09 -11.87
C LEU A 143 -2.98 -2.39 -12.23
N ILE A 144 -1.81 -2.63 -11.65
CA ILE A 144 -1.19 -3.95 -11.64
C ILE A 144 -1.15 -4.45 -10.20
N PHE A 145 -1.96 -5.45 -9.87
CA PHE A 145 -1.91 -6.12 -8.57
C PHE A 145 -0.81 -7.18 -8.55
N CYS A 146 -0.02 -7.19 -7.48
CA CYS A 146 1.04 -8.15 -7.23
C CYS A 146 0.51 -9.28 -6.35
N THR A 147 0.61 -10.52 -6.85
CA THR A 147 0.07 -11.69 -6.16
C THR A 147 1.14 -12.56 -5.51
N ASN A 148 0.82 -13.20 -4.38
CA ASN A 148 1.72 -14.04 -3.58
C ASN A 148 2.13 -15.34 -4.30
N LYS A 149 1.21 -15.94 -5.07
CA LYS A 149 1.39 -17.27 -5.69
C LYS A 149 0.78 -17.36 -7.09
N GLY A 150 0.91 -16.30 -7.88
CA GLY A 150 0.29 -16.24 -9.20
C GLY A 150 0.93 -15.22 -10.14
N PRO A 151 0.35 -15.04 -11.33
CA PRO A 151 0.73 -13.94 -12.21
C PRO A 151 0.39 -12.59 -11.56
N LEU A 152 1.00 -11.53 -12.07
CA LEU A 152 0.52 -10.18 -11.85
C LEU A 152 -0.87 -10.05 -12.48
N LEU A 153 -1.74 -9.21 -11.92
CA LEU A 153 -3.08 -8.98 -12.45
C LEU A 153 -3.23 -7.54 -12.93
N HIS A 154 -3.45 -7.38 -14.23
CA HIS A 154 -3.74 -6.09 -14.85
C HIS A 154 -5.24 -5.81 -14.79
N TYR A 155 -5.62 -4.76 -14.07
CA TYR A 155 -7.01 -4.32 -13.94
C TYR A 155 -7.21 -2.97 -14.61
N SER A 156 -8.17 -2.87 -15.53
CA SER A 156 -8.56 -1.59 -16.15
C SER A 156 -9.60 -0.87 -15.31
N LEU A 157 -9.31 0.37 -14.93
CA LEU A 157 -10.21 1.25 -14.19
C LEU A 157 -11.34 1.81 -15.07
N THR A 158 -11.25 1.67 -16.40
CA THR A 158 -12.22 2.23 -17.35
C THR A 158 -13.29 1.24 -17.79
N ASN A 159 -12.92 -0.03 -17.94
CA ASN A 159 -13.83 -1.07 -18.43
C ASN A 159 -13.94 -2.29 -17.50
N ASN A 160 -13.32 -2.22 -16.31
CA ASN A 160 -13.36 -3.24 -15.27
C ASN A 160 -12.86 -4.62 -15.74
N LYS A 161 -11.95 -4.64 -16.71
CA LYS A 161 -11.36 -5.87 -17.23
C LYS A 161 -10.14 -6.28 -16.40
N LEU A 162 -10.12 -7.55 -15.98
CA LEU A 162 -8.99 -8.17 -15.29
C LEU A 162 -8.29 -9.16 -16.23
N GLU A 163 -6.97 -9.05 -16.35
CA GLU A 163 -6.13 -9.93 -17.16
C GLU A 163 -4.89 -10.37 -16.38
N GLN A 164 -4.42 -11.59 -16.64
CA GLN A 164 -3.17 -12.08 -16.07
C GLN A 164 -1.99 -11.58 -16.90
N CYS A 165 -0.91 -11.18 -16.23
CA CYS A 165 0.35 -10.84 -16.87
C CYS A 165 1.52 -11.52 -16.16
N VAL A 166 2.47 -12.02 -16.95
CA VAL A 166 3.67 -12.70 -16.45
C VAL A 166 4.86 -11.79 -16.71
N PRO A 167 5.59 -11.35 -15.67
CA PRO A 167 6.77 -10.52 -15.86
C PRO A 167 7.87 -11.32 -16.56
N THR A 168 8.52 -10.72 -17.56
CA THR A 168 9.57 -11.37 -18.36
C THR A 168 10.83 -10.50 -18.41
N ASP A 169 11.99 -11.13 -18.60
CA ASP A 169 13.23 -10.43 -18.90
C ASP A 169 13.24 -9.87 -20.33
N LYS A 170 14.31 -9.15 -20.70
CA LYS A 170 14.49 -8.58 -22.05
C LYS A 170 14.48 -9.60 -23.20
N ASN A 171 14.58 -10.89 -22.90
CA ASN A 171 14.54 -11.99 -23.87
C ASN A 171 13.18 -12.72 -23.87
N GLY A 172 12.19 -12.25 -23.09
CA GLY A 172 10.89 -12.90 -22.96
C GLY A 172 10.85 -14.08 -22.01
N LYS A 173 11.91 -14.31 -21.22
CA LYS A 173 11.92 -15.39 -20.22
C LYS A 173 11.17 -14.95 -18.97
N ALA A 174 10.20 -15.75 -18.53
CA ALA A 174 9.45 -15.50 -17.30
C ALA A 174 10.38 -15.34 -16.09
N LEU A 175 10.12 -14.30 -15.30
CA LEU A 175 10.82 -14.02 -14.05
C LEU A 175 10.22 -14.85 -12.91
N GLN A 176 11.07 -15.42 -12.07
CA GLN A 176 10.68 -16.04 -10.82
C GLN A 176 10.82 -14.99 -9.72
N VAL A 177 9.71 -14.33 -9.39
CA VAL A 177 9.70 -13.21 -8.45
C VAL A 177 9.45 -13.72 -7.04
N GLU A 178 10.29 -13.31 -6.10
CA GLU A 178 10.19 -13.69 -4.70
C GLU A 178 9.45 -12.65 -3.86
N ARG A 179 9.58 -11.37 -4.25
CA ARG A 179 8.95 -10.24 -3.58
C ARG A 179 8.68 -9.12 -4.57
N TYR A 180 7.56 -8.43 -4.38
CA TYR A 180 7.24 -7.20 -5.08
C TYR A 180 7.29 -6.02 -4.11
N VAL A 181 7.70 -4.87 -4.62
CA VAL A 181 7.52 -3.58 -3.96
C VAL A 181 6.97 -2.62 -4.99
N CYS A 182 5.88 -1.92 -4.67
CA CYS A 182 5.27 -0.95 -5.57
C CYS A 182 5.38 0.46 -5.00
N ARG A 183 5.62 1.45 -5.86
CA ARG A 183 5.51 2.87 -5.50
C ARG A 183 5.05 3.69 -6.69
N GLY A 184 3.86 4.28 -6.59
CA GLY A 184 3.16 4.90 -7.70
C GLY A 184 3.09 3.94 -8.90
N PRO A 185 3.59 4.34 -10.08
CA PRO A 185 3.56 3.52 -11.29
C PRO A 185 4.68 2.48 -11.36
N ILE A 186 5.59 2.40 -10.38
CA ILE A 186 6.77 1.54 -10.47
C ILE A 186 6.56 0.26 -9.66
N ILE A 187 6.88 -0.88 -10.28
CA ILE A 187 6.99 -2.19 -9.65
C ILE A 187 8.47 -2.57 -9.63
N TYR A 188 8.99 -2.88 -8.45
CA TYR A 188 10.28 -3.53 -8.25
C TYR A 188 10.04 -5.03 -8.06
N LEU A 189 10.66 -5.85 -8.91
CA LEU A 189 10.55 -7.31 -8.86
C LEU A 189 11.88 -7.87 -8.37
N HIS A 190 11.89 -8.41 -7.15
CA HIS A 190 13.06 -9.06 -6.58
C HIS A 190 13.10 -10.52 -7.02
N THR A 191 14.19 -10.92 -7.68
CA THR A 191 14.45 -12.31 -8.06
C THR A 191 15.84 -12.72 -7.57
N LEU A 192 16.12 -14.03 -7.59
CA LEU A 192 17.45 -14.57 -7.32
C LEU A 192 18.55 -14.05 -8.27
N GLN A 193 18.19 -13.48 -9.42
CA GLN A 193 19.15 -12.95 -10.41
C GLN A 193 19.34 -11.44 -10.30
N GLY A 194 18.53 -10.75 -9.50
CA GLY A 194 18.60 -9.30 -9.30
C GLY A 194 17.24 -8.63 -9.19
N ILE A 195 17.25 -7.31 -9.21
CA ILE A 195 16.05 -6.47 -9.14
C ILE A 195 15.71 -5.98 -10.55
N TYR A 196 14.48 -6.24 -10.97
CA TYR A 196 13.91 -5.71 -12.21
C TYR A 196 12.94 -4.58 -11.88
N THR A 197 12.77 -3.64 -12.80
CA THR A 197 11.82 -2.54 -12.66
C THR A 197 10.89 -2.48 -13.85
N TYR A 198 9.59 -2.39 -13.58
CA TYR A 198 8.58 -2.09 -14.57
C TYR A 198 7.86 -0.82 -14.18
N LYS A 199 7.57 0.06 -15.15
CA LYS A 199 6.86 1.32 -14.92
C LYS A 199 5.61 1.35 -15.79
N LEU A 200 4.45 1.48 -15.14
CA LEU A 200 3.16 1.69 -15.78
C LEU A 200 3.12 3.07 -16.46
N THR A 201 2.33 3.17 -17.51
CA THR A 201 2.06 4.42 -18.25
C THR A 201 0.74 5.05 -17.88
#